data_AF-A0AAE1SY95-F1
#
_entry.id   AF-A0AAE1SY95-F1
#
_cell.length_a   1.000
_cell.length_b   1.000
_cell.length_c   1.000
_cell.angle_alpha   90.00
_cell.angle_beta   90.00
_cell.angle_gamma   90.00
#
_symmetry.space_group_name_H-M   'P 1'
#
loop_
_entity.id
_entity.type
_entity.pdbx_description
1 polymer ?
#
loop_
_entity_poly.entity_id
_entity_poly.type
_entity_poly.pdbx_seq_one_letter_code
_entity_poly.pdbx_strand_id
1 'polypeptide(L)'
;MLSSVEAVAYMLLLNADNNAKAGGYNIPKGSIVVIQEFGKTLYNFGQEDVDMKGHDYRLLLFGSDRRVCPGTNLAINLVTSMLAHLLHHFVWSLPIGVKVEDVDMMESPVTVTYMQTPLHVVPTPRLPLCLFTHVK
;
A
#
# COMPACT_ATOMS: atom_id res chain seq x y z
N MET A 1 -22.70 0.52 8.31
CA MET A 1 -22.04 -0.70 7.80
C MET A 1 -21.64 -0.42 6.35
N LEU A 2 -20.53 0.31 6.17
CA LEU A 2 -19.82 0.64 4.93
C LEU A 2 -18.86 1.77 5.32
N SER A 3 -17.84 1.46 6.12
CA SER A 3 -16.68 2.33 6.27
C SER A 3 -15.68 1.89 5.23
N SER A 4 -15.82 2.45 4.03
CA SER A 4 -14.82 2.37 2.97
C SER A 4 -13.56 3.04 3.53
N VAL A 5 -12.58 2.23 3.95
CA VAL A 5 -11.23 2.74 4.21
C VAL A 5 -10.60 2.87 2.82
N GLU A 6 -10.54 4.11 2.33
CA GLU A 6 -10.11 4.45 0.98
C GLU A 6 -8.63 4.81 0.97
N ALA A 7 -7.77 3.82 0.72
CA ALA A 7 -6.36 4.04 0.42
C ALA A 7 -6.23 4.78 -0.92
N VAL A 8 -6.19 6.12 -0.86
CA VAL A 8 -5.91 6.96 -2.02
C VAL A 8 -4.39 7.08 -2.16
N ALA A 9 -3.80 6.34 -3.10
CA ALA A 9 -2.42 6.55 -3.52
C ALA A 9 -2.42 7.54 -4.70
N TYR A 10 -2.05 8.79 -4.47
CA TYR A 10 -1.88 9.78 -5.55
C TYR A 10 -0.61 9.45 -6.34
N MET A 11 -0.77 8.88 -7.53
CA MET A 11 0.30 8.17 -8.24
C MET A 11 1.18 9.07 -9.13
N LEU A 12 1.46 10.30 -8.70
CA LEU A 12 2.24 11.36 -9.39
C LEU A 12 1.42 12.28 -10.31
N LEU A 13 1.72 13.57 -10.19
CA LEU A 13 1.28 14.61 -11.11
C LEU A 13 2.06 14.47 -12.42
N LEU A 14 1.35 14.29 -13.53
CA LEU A 14 1.94 14.14 -14.86
C LEU A 14 1.70 15.42 -15.66
N ASN A 15 2.70 15.88 -16.42
CA ASN A 15 2.51 16.93 -17.40
C ASN A 15 2.26 16.30 -18.78
N ALA A 16 1.25 16.79 -19.50
CA ALA A 16 0.98 16.39 -20.87
C ALA A 16 1.99 17.02 -21.82
N ASP A 17 2.95 16.22 -22.31
CA ASP A 17 4.00 16.69 -23.22
C ASP A 17 3.47 17.09 -24.61
N ASN A 18 2.33 16.53 -25.02
CA ASN A 18 1.65 16.76 -26.29
C ASN A 18 0.12 16.81 -26.11
N ASN A 19 -0.58 17.33 -27.12
CA ASN A 19 -2.04 17.22 -27.19
C ASN A 19 -2.43 15.73 -27.28
N ALA A 20 -3.34 15.29 -26.42
CA ALA A 20 -3.78 13.91 -26.33
C ALA A 20 -5.31 13.81 -26.26
N LYS A 21 -5.85 12.61 -26.44
CA LYS A 21 -7.25 12.28 -26.17
C LYS A 21 -7.33 11.16 -25.14
N ALA A 22 -8.20 11.30 -24.15
CA ALA A 22 -8.47 10.27 -23.16
C ALA A 22 -9.98 10.21 -22.87
N GLY A 23 -10.58 9.03 -22.92
CA GLY A 23 -12.02 8.85 -22.64
C GLY A 23 -12.95 9.69 -23.51
N GLY A 24 -12.53 10.07 -24.73
CA GLY A 24 -13.27 10.97 -25.62
C GLY A 24 -13.01 12.46 -25.40
N TYR A 25 -12.28 12.85 -24.36
CA TYR A 25 -11.92 14.24 -24.04
C TYR A 25 -10.56 14.62 -24.65
N ASN A 26 -10.42 15.89 -25.04
CA ASN A 26 -9.14 16.46 -25.50
C ASN A 26 -8.34 16.99 -24.30
N ILE A 27 -7.09 16.56 -24.18
CA ILE A 27 -6.13 17.03 -23.17
C ILE A 27 -5.07 17.86 -23.89
N PRO A 28 -5.06 19.20 -23.74
CA PRO A 28 -4.05 20.05 -24.38
C PRO A 28 -2.67 19.87 -23.73
N LYS A 29 -1.63 20.10 -24.52
CA LYS A 29 -0.23 20.16 -24.07
C LYS A 29 -0.09 21.15 -22.91
N GLY A 30 0.72 20.77 -21.91
CA GLY A 30 0.94 21.57 -20.70
C GLY A 30 -0.09 21.34 -19.59
N SER A 31 -1.10 20.50 -19.82
CA SER A 31 -2.07 20.12 -18.77
C SER A 31 -1.42 19.25 -17.71
N ILE A 32 -1.78 19.48 -16.45
CA ILE A 32 -1.46 18.56 -15.35
C ILE A 32 -2.54 17.47 -15.31
N VAL A 33 -2.12 16.22 -15.45
CA VAL A 33 -2.95 15.02 -15.36
C VAL A 33 -2.63 14.32 -14.04
N VAL A 34 -3.67 14.04 -13.26
CA VAL A 34 -3.56 13.29 -12.00
C VAL A 34 -4.20 11.93 -12.21
N ILE A 35 -3.42 10.86 -12.02
CA ILE A 35 -3.95 9.51 -11.99
C ILE A 35 -4.24 9.18 -10.54
N GLN A 36 -5.53 9.03 -10.21
CA GLN A 36 -5.96 8.60 -8.90
C GLN A 36 -6.21 7.10 -8.93
N GLU A 37 -5.39 6.37 -8.19
CA GLU A 37 -5.66 4.98 -7.84
C GLU A 37 -6.80 4.98 -6.82
N PHE A 38 -7.96 4.45 -7.19
CA PHE A 38 -8.96 4.06 -6.22
C PHE A 38 -8.80 2.57 -5.97
N GLY A 39 -8.21 2.21 -4.83
CA GLY A 39 -8.08 0.82 -4.43
C GLY A 39 -9.46 0.17 -4.34
N LYS A 40 -9.83 -0.64 -5.34
CA LYS A 40 -10.92 -1.60 -5.14
C LYS A 40 -10.51 -2.52 -4.00
N THR A 41 -11.42 -2.66 -3.04
CA THR A 41 -11.24 -3.39 -1.79
C THR A 41 -10.43 -4.68 -2.00
N LEU A 42 -9.25 -4.76 -1.34
CA LEU A 42 -8.29 -5.89 -1.34
C LEU A 42 -8.87 -7.23 -0.83
N TYR A 43 -10.17 -7.29 -0.52
CA TYR A 43 -10.84 -8.42 0.13
C TYR A 43 -11.04 -9.64 -0.79
N ASN A 44 -10.62 -9.57 -2.06
CA ASN A 44 -10.77 -10.67 -3.02
C ASN A 44 -9.45 -11.13 -3.69
N PHE A 45 -8.29 -10.82 -3.12
CA PHE A 45 -6.99 -11.32 -3.62
C PHE A 45 -6.72 -12.80 -3.28
N GLY A 46 -7.70 -13.53 -2.75
CA GLY A 46 -7.56 -14.95 -2.40
C GLY A 46 -7.59 -15.92 -3.59
N GLN A 47 -7.83 -15.46 -4.83
CA GLN A 47 -8.07 -16.36 -5.97
C GLN A 47 -7.37 -15.98 -7.29
N GLU A 48 -6.83 -14.78 -7.45
CA GLU A 48 -6.21 -14.36 -8.72
C GLU A 48 -4.80 -13.79 -8.52
N ASP A 49 -3.87 -14.24 -9.35
CA ASP A 49 -2.50 -13.70 -9.43
C ASP A 49 -2.56 -12.33 -10.11
N VAL A 50 -2.37 -11.26 -9.33
CA VAL A 50 -2.41 -9.87 -9.80
C VAL A 50 -1.00 -9.33 -9.78
N ASP A 51 -0.55 -8.82 -10.93
CA ASP A 51 0.79 -8.26 -11.04
C ASP A 51 0.88 -6.85 -10.43
N MET A 52 1.69 -6.72 -9.38
CA MET A 52 1.97 -5.44 -8.73
C MET A 52 3.03 -4.60 -9.47
N LYS A 53 3.65 -5.13 -10.54
CA LYS A 53 4.74 -4.46 -11.27
C LYS A 53 4.27 -3.51 -12.38
N GLY A 54 2.97 -3.28 -12.49
CA GLY A 54 2.38 -2.30 -13.41
C GLY A 54 2.01 -2.87 -14.77
N HIS A 55 2.00 -4.19 -14.99
CA HIS A 55 1.42 -4.79 -16.20
C HIS A 55 -0.07 -5.07 -16.07
N ASP A 56 -0.59 -5.11 -14.84
CA ASP A 56 -2.00 -5.30 -14.56
C ASP A 56 -2.67 -3.98 -14.17
N TYR A 57 -3.46 -3.41 -15.09
CA TYR A 57 -4.18 -2.15 -14.84
C TYR A 57 -5.31 -2.27 -13.80
N ARG A 58 -5.55 -3.46 -13.23
CA ARG A 58 -6.39 -3.61 -12.04
C ARG A 58 -5.71 -3.10 -10.77
N LEU A 59 -4.38 -2.95 -10.78
CA LEU A 59 -3.57 -2.49 -9.65
C LEU A 59 -2.29 -1.78 -10.13
N LEU A 60 -2.15 -0.48 -9.89
CA LEU A 60 -0.97 0.29 -10.34
C LEU A 60 -0.27 0.99 -9.16
N LEU A 61 -0.05 0.29 -8.06
CA LEU A 61 0.61 0.83 -6.84
C LEU A 61 1.91 1.59 -7.12
N PHE A 62 2.67 1.13 -8.11
CA PHE A 62 3.94 1.71 -8.50
C PHE A 62 3.90 2.41 -9.88
N GLY A 63 2.70 2.63 -10.41
CA GLY A 63 2.47 3.06 -11.78
C GLY A 63 2.76 2.00 -12.82
N SER A 64 2.79 2.43 -14.08
CA SER A 64 2.91 1.56 -15.24
C SER A 64 3.78 2.21 -16.32
N ASP A 65 4.15 1.41 -17.31
CA ASP A 65 4.82 1.82 -18.53
C ASP A 65 6.10 2.65 -18.26
N ARG A 66 6.28 3.74 -19.01
CA ARG A 66 7.48 4.59 -18.96
C ARG A 66 7.66 5.33 -17.64
N ARG A 67 6.67 5.31 -16.75
CA ARG A 67 6.67 6.01 -15.47
C ARG A 67 6.48 5.06 -14.28
N VAL A 68 6.71 3.76 -14.49
CA VAL A 68 6.79 2.81 -13.38
C VAL A 68 7.88 3.23 -12.40
N CYS A 69 7.61 3.10 -11.10
CA CYS A 69 8.55 3.45 -10.05
C CYS A 69 9.84 2.63 -10.23
N PRO A 70 11.03 3.26 -10.33
CA PRO A 70 12.28 2.52 -10.45
C PRO A 70 12.57 1.67 -9.20
N GLY A 71 11.94 2.00 -8.07
CA GLY A 71 12.04 1.26 -6.81
C GLY A 71 11.08 0.07 -6.67
N THR A 72 10.25 -0.25 -7.67
CA THR A 72 9.19 -1.29 -7.57
C THR A 72 9.70 -2.62 -7.02
N ASN A 73 10.71 -3.21 -7.66
CA ASN A 73 11.25 -4.51 -7.23
C ASN A 73 11.90 -4.44 -5.84
N LEU A 74 12.57 -3.33 -5.52
CA LEU A 74 13.18 -3.13 -4.21
C LEU A 74 12.11 -3.03 -3.12
N ALA A 75 11.07 -2.23 -3.34
CA ALA A 75 9.98 -2.03 -2.40
C ALA A 75 9.23 -3.34 -2.12
N ILE A 76 8.88 -4.09 -3.16
CA ILE A 76 8.23 -5.40 -3.03
C ILE A 76 9.10 -6.33 -2.18
N ASN A 77 10.36 -6.53 -2.55
CA ASN A 77 11.25 -7.44 -1.82
C ASN A 77 11.47 -7.01 -0.36
N LEU A 78 11.64 -5.70 -0.13
CA LEU A 78 11.86 -5.16 1.21
C LEU A 78 10.63 -5.34 2.09
N VAL A 79 9.45 -4.94 1.61
CA VAL A 79 8.19 -5.05 2.36
C VAL A 79 7.83 -6.50 2.62
N THR A 80 7.93 -7.38 1.61
CA THR A 80 7.70 -8.81 1.78
C THR A 80 8.66 -9.42 2.80
N SER A 81 9.95 -9.08 2.76
CA SER A 81 10.94 -9.58 3.72
C SER A 81 10.67 -9.08 5.14
N MET A 82 10.39 -7.78 5.31
CA MET A 82 10.07 -7.21 6.61
C MET A 82 8.81 -7.85 7.21
N LEU A 83 7.73 -7.97 6.43
CA LEU A 83 6.49 -8.60 6.87
C LEU A 83 6.71 -10.08 7.19
N ALA A 84 7.45 -10.82 6.36
CA ALA A 84 7.78 -12.21 6.62
C ALA A 84 8.50 -12.37 7.97
N HIS A 85 9.52 -11.55 8.24
CA HIS A 85 10.23 -11.60 9.53
C HIS A 85 9.31 -11.25 10.71
N LEU A 86 8.50 -10.20 10.60
CA LEU A 86 7.60 -9.75 11.66
C LEU A 86 6.52 -10.78 11.98
N LEU A 87 5.93 -11.40 10.96
CA LEU A 87 4.88 -12.42 11.11
C LEU A 87 5.44 -13.79 11.52
N HIS A 88 6.66 -14.11 11.07
CA HIS A 88 7.30 -15.37 11.41
C HIS A 88 7.78 -15.40 12.86
N HIS A 89 8.35 -14.30 13.37
CA HIS A 89 8.99 -14.29 14.70
C HIS A 89 8.07 -13.91 15.86
N PHE A 90 6.99 -13.16 15.61
CA PHE A 90 6.15 -12.61 16.68
C PHE A 90 4.69 -13.05 16.56
N VAL A 91 4.07 -13.30 17.71
CA VAL A 91 2.61 -13.24 17.88
C VAL A 91 2.25 -11.81 18.23
N TRP A 92 1.28 -11.25 17.53
CA TRP A 92 0.83 -9.87 17.73
C TRP A 92 -0.45 -9.86 18.53
N SER A 93 -0.50 -9.01 19.56
CA SER A 93 -1.71 -8.76 20.36
C SER A 93 -1.95 -7.26 20.52
N LEU A 94 -3.20 -6.90 20.81
CA LEU A 94 -3.52 -5.54 21.21
C LEU A 94 -3.08 -5.28 22.66
N PRO A 95 -2.79 -4.02 23.02
CA PRO A 95 -2.54 -3.65 24.41
C PRO A 95 -3.69 -4.08 25.33
N ILE A 96 -3.37 -4.36 26.59
CA ILE A 96 -4.34 -4.81 27.58
C ILE A 96 -5.47 -3.78 27.68
N GLY A 97 -6.71 -4.25 27.49
CA GLY A 97 -7.91 -3.42 27.59
C GLY A 97 -8.38 -2.79 26.27
N VAL A 98 -7.61 -2.91 25.18
CA VAL A 98 -8.01 -2.45 23.84
C VAL A 98 -8.71 -3.59 23.10
N LYS A 99 -9.94 -3.36 22.63
CA LYS A 99 -10.66 -4.31 21.77
C LYS A 99 -10.39 -4.01 20.31
N VAL A 100 -10.68 -4.98 19.45
CA VAL A 100 -10.53 -4.82 18.00
C VAL A 100 -11.42 -3.69 17.47
N GLU A 101 -12.62 -3.54 18.05
CA GLU A 101 -13.56 -2.49 17.68
C GLU A 101 -13.07 -1.07 18.03
N ASP A 102 -12.11 -0.95 18.96
CA ASP A 102 -11.54 0.32 19.39
C ASP A 102 -10.39 0.78 18.48
N VAL A 103 -9.94 -0.07 17.55
CA VAL A 103 -8.85 0.24 16.62
C VAL A 103 -9.41 1.09 15.48
N ASP A 104 -8.99 2.35 15.43
CA ASP A 104 -9.31 3.24 14.33
C ASP A 104 -8.44 2.93 13.10
N MET A 105 -9.12 2.55 12.01
CA MET A 105 -8.54 2.23 10.72
C MET A 105 -8.71 3.37 9.71
N MET A 106 -9.14 4.55 10.16
CA MET A 106 -9.22 5.73 9.30
C MET A 106 -7.83 6.16 8.83
N GLU A 107 -7.82 6.79 7.67
CA GLU A 107 -6.61 7.24 7.01
C GLU A 107 -6.58 8.76 6.95
N SER A 108 -5.37 9.31 6.95
CA SER A 108 -5.15 10.74 6.73
C SER A 108 -4.63 10.95 5.30
N PRO A 109 -5.44 11.57 4.43
CA PRO A 109 -5.13 11.65 3.00
C PRO A 109 -4.03 12.68 2.74
N VAL A 110 -2.88 12.22 2.25
CA VAL A 110 -1.74 13.01 1.77
C VAL A 110 -1.16 12.31 0.53
N THR A 111 -0.09 12.81 -0.09
CA THR A 111 0.64 12.13 -1.19
C THR A 111 1.02 10.69 -0.84
N VAL A 112 1.32 10.43 0.43
CA VAL A 112 1.48 9.08 0.99
C VAL A 112 0.50 8.97 2.15
N THR A 113 -0.33 7.94 2.13
CA THR A 113 -1.38 7.76 3.14
C THR A 113 -0.85 7.01 4.35
N TYR A 114 -1.23 7.48 5.53
CA TYR A 114 -0.91 6.87 6.82
C TYR A 114 -2.19 6.75 7.66
N MET A 115 -2.19 5.79 8.59
CA MET A 115 -3.26 5.65 9.57
C MET A 115 -3.41 6.96 10.35
N GLN A 116 -4.63 7.47 10.44
CA GLN A 116 -4.95 8.71 11.14
C GLN A 116 -4.52 8.62 12.61
N THR A 117 -4.78 7.47 13.24
CA THR A 117 -4.24 7.11 14.54
C THR A 117 -3.21 5.98 14.39
N PRO A 118 -1.97 6.13 14.90
CA PRO A 118 -0.98 5.07 14.84
C PRO A 118 -1.48 3.77 15.49
N LEU A 119 -1.30 2.64 14.80
CA LEU A 119 -1.62 1.32 15.33
C LEU A 119 -0.63 0.93 16.44
N HIS A 120 -1.15 0.72 17.64
CA HIS A 120 -0.39 0.18 18.77
C HIS A 120 -0.63 -1.32 18.93
N VAL A 121 0.45 -2.10 18.85
CA VAL A 121 0.44 -3.56 18.99
C VAL A 121 1.62 -4.03 19.84
N VAL A 122 1.45 -5.16 20.51
CA VAL A 122 2.47 -5.78 21.37
C VAL A 122 3.01 -7.03 20.69
N PRO A 123 4.30 -7.04 20.27
CA PRO A 123 4.93 -8.23 19.73
C PRO A 123 5.40 -9.17 20.85
N THR A 124 4.97 -10.43 20.80
CA THR A 124 5.45 -11.50 21.69
C THR A 124 6.28 -12.50 20.90
N PRO A 125 7.56 -12.73 21.24
CA PRO A 125 8.39 -13.70 20.53
C PRO A 125 7.78 -15.10 20.54
N ARG A 126 7.74 -15.78 19.40
CA ARG A 126 7.24 -17.16 19.28
C ARG A 126 8.21 -18.20 19.83
N LEU A 127 9.50 -17.87 19.83
CA LEU A 127 10.59 -18.73 20.27
C LEU A 127 11.19 -18.20 21.58
N PRO A 128 11.93 -19.02 22.34
CA PRO A 128 12.67 -18.56 23.50
C PRO A 128 13.67 -17.45 23.15
N LEU A 129 13.78 -16.45 24.03
CA LEU A 129 14.66 -15.28 23.86
C LEU A 129 16.12 -15.63 23.54
N CYS A 130 16.63 -16.76 24.04
CA CYS A 130 17.99 -17.21 23.79
C CYS A 130 18.28 -17.56 22.33
N LEU A 131 17.26 -17.78 21.49
CA LEU A 131 17.43 -18.03 20.06
C LEU A 131 17.49 -16.74 19.22
N PHE A 132 17.16 -15.59 19.79
CA PHE A 132 17.20 -14.29 19.09
C PHE A 132 18.50 -13.51 19.29
N THR A 133 19.41 -13.98 20.15
CA THR A 133 20.66 -13.27 20.48
C THR A 133 21.78 -13.41 19.42
N HIS A 134 21.51 -14.11 18.32
CA HIS A 134 22.53 -14.49 17.31
C HIS A 134 22.44 -13.77 15.96
N VAL A 135 21.71 -12.66 15.87
CA VAL A 135 21.74 -11.80 14.68
C VAL A 135 22.65 -10.61 14.98
N LYS A 136 23.90 -10.67 14.47
CA LYS A 136 24.84 -9.55 14.44
C LYS A 136 24.63 -8.72 13.19
#